data_AF-A0A656JTW6-F1
#
_entry.id   AF-A0A656JTW6-F1
#
_cell.length_a   1.000
_cell.length_b   1.000
_cell.length_c   1.000
_cell.angle_alpha   90.00
_cell.angle_beta   90.00
_cell.angle_gamma   90.00
#
_symmetry.space_group_name_H-M   'P 1'
#
loop_
_entity.id
_entity.type
_entity.pdbx_description
1 polymer ?
#
loop_
_entity_poly.entity_id
_entity_poly.type
_entity_poly.pdbx_seq_one_letter_code
_entity_poly.pdbx_strand_id
1 'polypeptide(L)'
;DAMPGKQMAIDADLNAGLIDQPEAKRRRAEVAQEAEFYGSMDGASKFVRGDAIAGLLILFINLIGGMLVGIFQHNMTFADAGRVYTLLTIGDGLVAQLPSLLLSTAAAIMVTRASGSEEMGKLINRQMFASPKALAVSAAIMIVMGLVPGMPHFSFISLGLVAAGGAYLLWKKDNQVKVEALAEVQRQQDLLPSPTRVQDSKELGWDDVTPIDIIGLEVGYRLIPLVDRNQGGQLLARIKGVRKKLSQELGFLMPTVHIRDNLDLAPSAYRLTLMGVILAEAEIYPDRELAINPGQVFGTLNGITARDPAFGLEAVWIEISQRSQAQSLGYTVVDASTVVATHLNQILYKHSHELIGHEEVQQLMQLLSKSSPKLAEELVPGVLSLSSLLNVLQALLAEHVPVRDIRSIAEAIANNAGKSQDTAALVAA
;
A
#
# COMPACT_ATOMS: atom_id res chain seq x y z
N ASP A 1 14.64 -14.42 7.43
CA ASP A 1 15.63 -13.77 6.55
C ASP A 1 15.96 -12.32 6.87
N ALA A 2 15.05 -11.47 7.36
CA ALA A 2 15.37 -10.06 7.69
C ALA A 2 16.11 -9.84 9.04
N MET A 3 16.48 -10.91 9.76
CA MET A 3 17.06 -10.84 11.11
C MET A 3 18.39 -10.07 11.20
N PRO A 4 19.37 -10.33 10.30
CA PRO A 4 20.62 -9.56 10.29
C PRO A 4 20.37 -8.07 10.03
N GLY A 5 19.45 -7.74 9.12
CA GLY A 5 19.10 -6.36 8.81
C GLY A 5 18.46 -5.61 9.98
N LYS A 6 17.56 -6.26 10.73
CA LYS A 6 16.94 -5.67 11.93
C LYS A 6 17.97 -5.42 13.05
N GLN A 7 18.91 -6.33 13.27
CA GLN A 7 19.97 -6.15 14.26
C GLN A 7 20.96 -5.05 13.83
N MET A 8 21.35 -5.02 12.56
CA MET A 8 22.20 -3.96 12.02
C MET A 8 21.54 -2.58 12.07
N ALA A 9 20.22 -2.49 11.89
CA ALA A 9 19.47 -1.24 12.05
C ALA A 9 19.49 -0.75 13.51
N ILE A 10 19.32 -1.65 14.48
CA ILE A 10 19.43 -1.28 15.91
C ILE A 10 20.85 -0.81 16.25
N ASP A 11 21.87 -1.44 15.68
CA ASP A 11 23.26 -1.04 15.87
C ASP A 11 23.57 0.31 15.19
N ALA A 12 22.99 0.56 14.02
CA ALA A 12 23.08 1.84 13.33
C ALA A 12 22.41 2.96 14.14
N ASP A 13 21.21 2.71 14.67
CA ASP A 13 20.46 3.67 15.51
C ASP A 13 21.21 3.99 16.81
N LEU A 14 21.82 2.98 17.44
CA LEU A 14 22.63 3.16 18.65
C LEU A 14 23.91 3.95 18.36
N ASN A 15 24.59 3.65 17.24
CA ASN A 15 25.80 4.38 16.83
C ASN A 15 25.49 5.80 16.36
N ALA A 16 24.30 6.05 15.81
CA ALA A 16 23.81 7.37 15.43
C ALA A 16 23.28 8.19 16.62
N GLY A 17 23.18 7.59 17.82
CA GLY A 17 22.68 8.25 19.03
C GLY A 17 21.16 8.45 19.05
N LEU A 18 20.41 7.80 18.15
CA LEU A 18 18.94 7.88 18.07
C LEU A 18 18.26 7.09 19.19
N ILE A 19 18.95 6.09 19.75
CA ILE A 19 18.49 5.27 20.87
C ILE A 19 19.60 5.12 21.92
N ASP A 20 19.22 4.93 23.18
CA ASP A 20 20.14 4.66 24.27
C ASP A 20 20.46 3.16 24.43
N GLN A 21 21.49 2.82 25.23
CA GLN A 21 21.88 1.44 25.51
C GLN A 21 20.75 0.56 26.10
N PRO A 22 19.94 1.06 27.08
CA PRO A 22 18.76 0.35 27.57
C PRO A 22 17.74 0.03 26.47
N GLU A 23 17.43 0.98 25.61
CA GLU A 23 16.47 0.85 24.52
C GLU A 23 16.96 -0.10 23.43
N ALA A 24 18.24 -0.02 23.06
CA ALA A 24 18.87 -0.96 22.14
C ALA A 24 18.82 -2.40 22.67
N LYS A 25 19.05 -2.59 23.98
CA LYS A 25 18.94 -3.90 24.63
C LYS A 25 17.50 -4.44 24.60
N ARG A 26 16.50 -3.57 24.82
CA ARG A 26 15.08 -3.93 24.73
C ARG A 26 14.70 -4.35 23.31
N ARG A 27 15.03 -3.53 22.29
CA ARG A 27 14.73 -3.83 20.89
C ARG A 27 15.41 -5.11 20.39
N ARG A 28 16.65 -5.37 20.81
CA ARG A 28 17.34 -6.64 20.50
C ARG A 28 16.60 -7.84 21.10
N ALA A 29 16.09 -7.71 22.33
CA ALA A 29 15.31 -8.76 22.97
C ALA A 29 13.98 -9.02 22.23
N GLU A 30 13.30 -7.97 21.78
CA GLU A 30 12.07 -8.09 20.97
C GLU A 30 12.33 -8.81 19.64
N VAL A 31 13.39 -8.41 18.93
CA VAL A 31 13.79 -9.05 17.65
C VAL A 31 14.21 -10.51 17.87
N ALA A 32 14.89 -10.83 18.97
CA ALA A 32 15.22 -12.21 19.33
C ALA A 32 13.97 -13.05 19.63
N GLN A 33 13.01 -12.49 20.38
CA GLN A 33 11.74 -13.14 20.69
C GLN A 33 10.90 -13.38 19.43
N GLU A 34 10.88 -12.43 18.50
CA GLU A 34 10.22 -12.56 17.20
C GLU A 34 10.86 -13.71 16.38
N ALA A 35 12.19 -13.81 16.38
CA ALA A 35 12.91 -14.86 15.69
C ALA A 35 12.66 -16.25 16.29
N GLU A 36 12.66 -16.35 17.61
CA GLU A 36 12.37 -17.59 18.33
C GLU A 36 10.93 -18.03 18.12
N PHE A 37 9.98 -17.09 18.08
CA PHE A 37 8.59 -17.35 17.73
C PHE A 37 8.47 -17.91 16.30
N TYR A 38 9.07 -17.27 15.29
CA TYR A 38 8.99 -17.77 13.92
C TYR A 38 9.78 -19.07 13.70
N GLY A 39 10.90 -19.26 14.39
CA GLY A 39 11.68 -20.50 14.36
C GLY A 39 10.92 -21.68 14.97
N SER A 40 10.26 -21.47 16.11
CA SER A 40 9.39 -22.49 16.72
C SER A 40 8.10 -22.72 15.94
N MET A 41 7.52 -21.67 15.34
CA MET A 41 6.32 -21.77 14.49
C MET A 41 6.56 -22.51 13.16
N ASP A 42 7.72 -22.36 12.51
CA ASP A 42 7.99 -23.06 11.24
C ASP A 42 8.03 -24.59 11.45
N GLY A 43 8.66 -25.02 12.55
CA GLY A 43 8.64 -26.43 12.99
C GLY A 43 7.22 -26.90 13.28
N ALA A 44 6.51 -26.22 14.18
CA ALA A 44 5.15 -26.59 14.57
C ALA A 44 4.18 -26.60 13.36
N SER A 45 4.29 -25.64 12.45
CA SER A 45 3.43 -25.53 11.26
C SER A 45 3.67 -26.66 10.27
N LYS A 46 4.93 -27.12 10.09
CA LYS A 46 5.25 -28.28 9.26
C LYS A 46 4.69 -29.58 9.86
N PHE A 47 4.77 -29.75 11.19
CA PHE A 47 4.18 -30.91 11.88
C PHE A 47 2.65 -30.90 11.80
N VAL A 48 2.00 -29.78 12.06
CA VAL A 48 0.53 -29.65 12.00
C VAL A 48 0.02 -29.86 10.57
N ARG A 49 0.73 -29.35 9.56
CA ARG A 49 0.39 -29.57 8.15
C ARG A 49 0.56 -31.03 7.75
N GLY A 50 1.60 -31.70 8.24
CA GLY A 50 1.81 -33.14 8.02
C GLY A 50 0.71 -33.99 8.67
N ASP A 51 0.36 -33.69 9.92
CA ASP A 51 -0.72 -34.35 10.67
C ASP A 51 -2.07 -34.18 9.97
N ALA A 52 -2.39 -32.97 9.52
CA ALA A 52 -3.64 -32.69 8.80
C ALA A 52 -3.72 -33.43 7.45
N ILE A 53 -2.62 -33.54 6.70
CA ILE A 53 -2.58 -34.29 5.44
C ILE A 53 -2.74 -35.79 5.71
N ALA A 54 -2.05 -36.33 6.73
CA ALA A 54 -2.17 -37.73 7.11
C ALA A 54 -3.60 -38.08 7.57
N GLY A 55 -4.22 -37.23 8.41
CA GLY A 55 -5.59 -37.40 8.85
C GLY A 55 -6.60 -37.38 7.70
N LEU A 56 -6.42 -36.48 6.72
CA LEU A 56 -7.26 -36.45 5.52
C LEU A 56 -7.11 -37.74 4.68
N LEU A 57 -5.88 -38.24 4.52
CA LEU A 57 -5.62 -39.50 3.81
C LEU A 57 -6.27 -40.70 4.52
N ILE A 58 -6.13 -40.79 5.84
CA ILE A 58 -6.76 -41.85 6.65
C ILE A 58 -8.28 -41.78 6.51
N LEU A 59 -8.87 -40.58 6.55
CA LEU A 59 -10.31 -40.38 6.35
C LEU A 59 -10.76 -40.91 4.97
N PHE A 60 -10.04 -40.57 3.90
CA PHE A 60 -10.38 -41.06 2.56
C PHE A 60 -10.25 -42.59 2.45
N ILE A 61 -9.19 -43.17 3.01
CA ILE A 61 -8.95 -44.61 2.99
C ILE A 61 -10.04 -45.34 3.78
N ASN A 62 -10.36 -44.88 4.98
CA ASN A 62 -11.38 -45.50 5.84
C ASN A 62 -12.78 -45.37 5.24
N LEU A 63 -13.09 -44.23 4.62
CA LEU A 63 -14.37 -44.01 3.96
C LEU A 63 -14.54 -44.90 2.73
N ILE A 64 -13.59 -44.85 1.77
CA ILE A 64 -13.69 -45.61 0.52
C ILE A 64 -13.48 -47.10 0.77
N GLY A 65 -12.44 -47.46 1.54
CA GLY A 65 -12.14 -48.84 1.90
C GLY A 65 -13.25 -49.47 2.73
N GLY A 66 -13.78 -48.75 3.71
CA GLY A 66 -14.92 -49.18 4.52
C GLY A 66 -16.18 -49.41 3.69
N MET A 67 -16.50 -48.50 2.76
CA MET A 67 -17.61 -48.70 1.82
C MET A 67 -17.42 -49.93 0.93
N LEU A 68 -16.22 -50.12 0.37
CA LEU A 68 -15.92 -51.29 -0.47
C LEU A 68 -16.04 -52.59 0.33
N VAL A 69 -15.48 -52.66 1.55
CA VAL A 69 -15.60 -53.83 2.42
C VAL A 69 -17.04 -54.07 2.85
N GLY A 70 -17.79 -53.02 3.18
CA GLY A 70 -19.22 -53.11 3.51
C GLY A 70 -20.06 -53.72 2.39
N ILE A 71 -19.81 -53.30 1.15
CA ILE A 71 -20.55 -53.79 -0.02
C ILE A 71 -20.10 -55.20 -0.41
N PHE A 72 -18.79 -55.44 -0.54
CA PHE A 72 -18.27 -56.69 -1.10
C PHE A 72 -18.12 -57.84 -0.10
N GLN A 73 -17.84 -57.55 1.18
CA GLN A 73 -17.64 -58.59 2.20
C GLN A 73 -18.83 -58.76 3.14
N HIS A 74 -19.52 -57.66 3.47
CA HIS A 74 -20.65 -57.69 4.42
C HIS A 74 -22.04 -57.66 3.75
N ASN A 75 -22.11 -57.72 2.40
CA ASN A 75 -23.35 -57.66 1.62
C ASN A 75 -24.28 -56.50 2.00
N MET A 76 -23.70 -55.37 2.45
CA MET A 76 -24.47 -54.18 2.80
C MET A 76 -24.87 -53.43 1.54
N THR A 77 -26.04 -52.76 1.58
CA THR A 77 -26.39 -51.83 0.51
C THR A 77 -25.41 -50.64 0.49
N PHE A 78 -25.24 -49.99 -0.67
CA PHE A 78 -24.39 -48.81 -0.78
C PHE A 78 -24.76 -47.71 0.23
N ALA A 79 -26.07 -47.52 0.47
CA ALA A 79 -26.57 -46.53 1.41
C ALA A 79 -26.23 -46.88 2.87
N ASP A 80 -26.38 -48.15 3.25
CA ASP A 80 -26.08 -48.60 4.62
C ASP A 80 -24.58 -48.62 4.90
N ALA A 81 -23.77 -49.09 3.95
CA ALA A 81 -22.31 -49.05 4.04
C ALA A 81 -21.81 -47.60 4.13
N GLY A 82 -22.35 -46.70 3.31
CA GLY A 82 -22.06 -45.27 3.38
C GLY A 82 -22.35 -44.69 4.76
N ARG A 83 -23.53 -44.97 5.34
CA ARG A 83 -23.89 -44.44 6.66
C ARG A 83 -22.99 -44.97 7.78
N VAL A 84 -22.76 -46.28 7.85
CA VAL A 84 -21.99 -46.90 8.94
C VAL A 84 -20.52 -46.51 8.89
N TYR A 85 -19.88 -46.63 7.72
CA TYR A 85 -18.45 -46.34 7.60
C TYR A 85 -18.14 -44.84 7.59
N THR A 86 -19.06 -43.98 7.15
CA THR A 86 -18.91 -42.52 7.34
C THR A 86 -18.96 -42.17 8.83
N LEU A 87 -19.89 -42.74 9.60
CA LEU A 87 -20.02 -42.44 11.03
C LEU A 87 -18.82 -42.94 11.83
N LEU A 88 -18.31 -44.14 11.52
CA LEU A 88 -17.08 -44.68 12.11
C LEU A 88 -15.86 -43.82 11.77
N THR A 89 -15.73 -43.38 10.52
CA THR A 89 -14.59 -42.57 10.07
C THR A 89 -14.59 -41.17 10.70
N ILE A 90 -15.76 -40.54 10.84
CA ILE A 90 -15.88 -39.25 11.56
C ILE A 90 -15.52 -39.43 13.04
N GLY A 91 -15.97 -40.53 13.65
CA GLY A 91 -15.63 -40.88 15.03
C GLY A 91 -14.12 -41.03 15.25
N ASP A 92 -13.46 -41.82 14.39
CA ASP A 92 -12.00 -42.02 14.41
C ASP A 92 -11.23 -40.70 14.24
N GLY A 93 -11.65 -39.86 13.28
CA GLY A 93 -11.08 -38.54 13.07
C GLY A 93 -11.21 -37.61 14.28
N LEU A 94 -12.35 -37.60 14.96
CA LEU A 94 -12.55 -36.81 16.18
C LEU A 94 -11.70 -37.33 17.36
N VAL A 95 -11.60 -38.64 17.52
CA VAL A 95 -10.81 -39.28 18.59
C VAL A 95 -9.31 -39.05 18.41
N ALA A 96 -8.81 -39.07 17.16
CA ALA A 96 -7.40 -38.83 16.87
C ALA A 96 -7.03 -37.33 16.91
N GLN A 97 -7.86 -36.46 16.36
CA GLN A 97 -7.49 -35.06 16.14
C GLN A 97 -7.62 -34.18 17.39
N LEU A 98 -8.63 -34.43 18.25
CA LEU A 98 -8.84 -33.62 19.46
C LEU A 98 -7.65 -33.70 20.44
N PRO A 99 -7.11 -34.89 20.78
CA PRO A 99 -5.92 -35.00 21.64
C PRO A 99 -4.66 -34.41 20.99
N SER A 100 -4.47 -34.63 19.68
CA SER A 100 -3.32 -34.07 18.92
C SER A 100 -3.31 -32.53 19.01
N LEU A 101 -4.47 -31.90 18.80
CA LEU A 101 -4.62 -30.44 18.88
C LEU A 101 -4.31 -29.92 20.29
N LEU A 102 -4.83 -30.59 21.33
CA LEU A 102 -4.58 -30.22 22.73
C LEU A 102 -3.09 -30.38 23.10
N LEU A 103 -2.44 -31.44 22.64
CA LEU A 103 -1.02 -31.69 22.92
C LEU A 103 -0.13 -30.71 22.17
N SER A 104 -0.44 -30.39 20.91
CA SER A 104 0.25 -29.37 20.12
C SER A 104 0.14 -27.97 20.74
N THR A 105 -1.06 -27.57 21.17
CA THR A 105 -1.25 -26.27 21.84
C THR A 105 -0.56 -26.22 23.20
N ALA A 106 -0.62 -27.29 24.00
CA ALA A 106 0.11 -27.37 25.27
C ALA A 106 1.63 -27.33 25.07
N ALA A 107 2.16 -28.01 24.04
CA ALA A 107 3.58 -27.99 23.70
C ALA A 107 4.02 -26.60 23.21
N ALA A 108 3.23 -25.94 22.36
CA ALA A 108 3.51 -24.58 21.90
C ALA A 108 3.57 -23.59 23.08
N ILE A 109 2.59 -23.67 23.99
CA ILE A 109 2.55 -22.90 25.24
C ILE A 109 3.81 -23.17 26.08
N MET A 110 4.23 -24.44 26.22
CA MET A 110 5.46 -24.78 26.94
C MET A 110 6.74 -24.29 26.26
N VAL A 111 6.81 -24.25 24.94
CA VAL A 111 7.99 -23.78 24.19
C VAL A 111 8.11 -22.26 24.30
N THR A 112 7.01 -21.51 24.24
CA THR A 112 7.01 -20.05 24.45
C THR A 112 7.43 -19.60 25.85
N ARG A 113 7.50 -20.52 26.82
CA ARG A 113 8.00 -20.31 28.18
C ARG A 113 9.49 -19.97 28.25
N ALA A 114 10.31 -20.40 27.28
CA ALA A 114 11.77 -20.29 27.35
C ALA A 114 12.28 -18.83 27.34
N SER A 115 11.43 -17.87 26.98
CA SER A 115 11.80 -16.51 26.61
C SER A 115 11.17 -15.39 27.47
N GLY A 116 10.47 -15.68 28.58
CA GLY A 116 9.79 -14.65 29.39
C GLY A 116 9.82 -14.88 30.91
N SER A 117 9.90 -13.79 31.70
CA SER A 117 9.97 -13.78 33.17
C SER A 117 8.64 -13.58 33.89
N GLU A 118 7.51 -13.47 33.18
CA GLU A 118 6.18 -13.28 33.78
C GLU A 118 5.49 -14.61 34.15
N GLU A 119 4.69 -14.59 35.22
CA GLU A 119 3.86 -15.72 35.62
C GLU A 119 2.79 -16.01 34.57
N MET A 120 2.93 -17.15 33.88
CA MET A 120 2.06 -17.61 32.79
C MET A 120 0.55 -17.54 33.09
N GLY A 121 0.15 -17.82 34.35
CA GLY A 121 -1.26 -17.72 34.76
C GLY A 121 -1.85 -16.31 34.64
N LYS A 122 -1.05 -15.27 34.94
CA LYS A 122 -1.48 -13.86 34.79
C LYS A 122 -1.57 -13.46 33.32
N LEU A 123 -0.63 -13.92 32.48
CA LEU A 123 -0.61 -13.60 31.06
C LEU A 123 -1.77 -14.29 30.31
N ILE A 124 -2.03 -15.58 30.59
CA ILE A 124 -3.16 -16.33 30.01
C ILE A 124 -4.48 -15.69 30.41
N ASN A 125 -4.66 -15.39 31.70
CA ASN A 125 -5.88 -14.71 32.16
C ASN A 125 -6.02 -13.33 31.49
N ARG A 126 -4.93 -12.58 31.32
CA ARG A 126 -4.98 -11.31 30.60
C ARG A 126 -5.35 -11.51 29.14
N GLN A 127 -4.70 -12.39 28.39
CA GLN A 127 -4.95 -12.55 26.95
C GLN A 127 -6.31 -13.20 26.63
N MET A 128 -6.73 -14.23 27.39
CA MET A 128 -8.03 -14.88 27.16
C MET A 128 -9.20 -13.95 27.45
N PHE A 129 -9.09 -13.06 28.44
CA PHE A 129 -10.16 -12.16 28.85
C PHE A 129 -9.96 -10.70 28.41
N ALA A 130 -8.87 -10.35 27.71
CA ALA A 130 -8.64 -8.97 27.23
C ALA A 130 -9.29 -8.66 25.88
N SER A 131 -9.78 -9.66 25.13
CA SER A 131 -10.37 -9.42 23.82
C SER A 131 -11.89 -9.66 23.84
N PRO A 132 -12.72 -8.60 23.90
CA PRO A 132 -14.18 -8.72 23.84
C PRO A 132 -14.66 -9.49 22.61
N LYS A 133 -13.94 -9.37 21.49
CA LYS A 133 -14.24 -10.05 20.23
C LYS A 133 -14.12 -11.58 20.34
N ALA A 134 -13.05 -12.10 20.92
CA ALA A 134 -12.87 -13.55 21.04
C ALA A 134 -13.95 -14.17 21.95
N LEU A 135 -14.27 -13.49 23.05
CA LEU A 135 -15.30 -13.94 23.98
C LEU A 135 -16.71 -13.90 23.35
N ALA A 136 -17.01 -12.89 22.54
CA ALA A 136 -18.27 -12.79 21.79
C ALA A 136 -18.42 -13.90 20.74
N VAL A 137 -17.34 -14.23 20.01
CA VAL A 137 -17.34 -15.33 19.03
C VAL A 137 -17.57 -16.67 19.73
N SER A 138 -16.85 -16.93 20.83
CA SER A 138 -17.05 -18.14 21.63
C SER A 138 -18.48 -18.25 22.19
N ALA A 139 -19.05 -17.14 22.66
CA ALA A 139 -20.44 -17.09 23.12
C ALA A 139 -21.43 -17.46 22.01
N ALA A 140 -21.25 -16.91 20.80
CA ALA A 140 -22.09 -17.23 19.65
C ALA A 140 -22.02 -18.71 19.28
N ILE A 141 -20.81 -19.28 19.21
CA ILE A 141 -20.60 -20.70 18.91
C ILE A 141 -21.27 -21.59 19.96
N MET A 142 -21.13 -21.28 21.25
CA MET A 142 -21.77 -22.04 22.33
C MET A 142 -23.30 -21.98 22.26
N ILE A 143 -23.89 -20.83 21.95
CA ILE A 143 -25.34 -20.70 21.79
C ILE A 143 -25.81 -21.51 20.57
N VAL A 144 -25.10 -21.43 19.45
CA VAL A 144 -25.43 -22.19 18.23
C VAL A 144 -25.34 -23.69 18.49
N MET A 145 -24.28 -24.17 19.16
CA MET A 145 -24.17 -25.58 19.55
C MET A 145 -25.26 -26.00 20.52
N GLY A 146 -25.62 -25.11 21.45
CA GLY A 146 -26.73 -25.31 22.36
C GLY A 146 -28.11 -25.31 21.70
N LEU A 147 -28.25 -25.01 20.42
CA LEU A 147 -29.50 -25.14 19.65
C LEU A 147 -29.56 -26.45 18.84
N VAL A 148 -28.43 -27.18 18.74
CA VAL A 148 -28.36 -28.45 18.00
C VAL A 148 -29.07 -29.57 18.79
N PRO A 149 -30.01 -30.32 18.18
CA PRO A 149 -30.69 -31.43 18.84
C PRO A 149 -29.70 -32.52 19.28
N GLY A 150 -29.80 -32.99 20.53
CA GLY A 150 -28.95 -34.04 21.09
C GLY A 150 -27.75 -33.55 21.91
N MET A 151 -27.51 -32.24 21.97
CA MET A 151 -26.52 -31.62 22.85
C MET A 151 -27.16 -31.16 24.17
N PRO A 152 -26.40 -31.05 25.28
CA PRO A 152 -26.90 -30.49 26.54
C PRO A 152 -27.29 -29.01 26.42
N HIS A 153 -28.51 -28.73 25.95
CA HIS A 153 -29.01 -27.38 25.65
C HIS A 153 -28.79 -26.40 26.82
N PHE A 154 -29.12 -26.83 28.04
CA PHE A 154 -29.00 -25.99 29.23
C PHE A 154 -27.56 -25.54 29.51
N SER A 155 -26.58 -26.46 29.41
CA SER A 155 -25.17 -26.16 29.68
C SER A 155 -24.59 -25.20 28.65
N PHE A 156 -24.79 -25.46 27.37
CA PHE A 156 -24.20 -24.65 26.29
C PHE A 156 -24.83 -23.25 26.17
N ILE A 157 -26.16 -23.15 26.30
CA ILE A 157 -26.84 -21.85 26.26
C ILE A 157 -26.49 -21.00 27.49
N SER A 158 -26.46 -21.58 28.70
CA SER A 158 -26.13 -20.82 29.92
C SER A 158 -24.68 -20.31 29.91
N LEU A 159 -23.71 -21.15 29.52
CA LEU A 159 -22.31 -20.74 29.34
C LEU A 159 -22.17 -19.70 28.23
N GLY A 160 -22.90 -19.85 27.13
CA GLY A 160 -22.98 -18.86 26.04
C GLY A 160 -23.47 -17.50 26.51
N LEU A 161 -24.53 -17.44 27.30
CA LEU A 161 -25.08 -16.20 27.85
C LEU A 161 -24.12 -15.54 28.86
N VAL A 162 -23.45 -16.33 29.71
CA VAL A 162 -22.43 -15.82 30.64
C VAL A 162 -21.25 -15.22 29.88
N ALA A 163 -20.76 -15.91 28.84
CA ALA A 163 -19.69 -15.41 28.00
C ALA A 163 -20.09 -14.14 27.22
N ALA A 164 -21.32 -14.08 26.69
CA ALA A 164 -21.86 -12.88 26.04
C ALA A 164 -21.95 -11.70 27.02
N GLY A 165 -22.40 -11.94 28.26
CA GLY A 165 -22.41 -10.94 29.33
C GLY A 165 -21.01 -10.44 29.68
N GLY A 166 -20.03 -11.35 29.80
CA GLY A 166 -18.63 -11.00 30.02
C GLY A 166 -18.05 -10.16 28.87
N ALA A 167 -18.35 -10.52 27.62
CA ALA A 167 -17.89 -9.79 26.44
C ALA A 167 -18.47 -8.36 26.40
N TYR A 168 -19.74 -8.21 26.75
CA TYR A 168 -20.40 -6.90 26.83
C TYR A 168 -19.80 -6.02 27.94
N LEU A 169 -19.53 -6.57 29.12
CA LEU A 169 -18.91 -5.82 30.22
C LEU A 169 -17.48 -5.36 29.87
N LEU A 170 -16.69 -6.23 29.23
CA LEU A 170 -15.34 -5.90 28.78
C LEU A 170 -15.36 -4.84 27.68
N TRP A 171 -16.27 -4.95 26.71
CA TRP A 171 -16.46 -3.94 25.68
C TRP A 171 -16.89 -2.59 26.27
N LYS A 172 -17.83 -2.59 27.22
CA LYS A 172 -18.29 -1.37 27.91
C LYS A 172 -17.17 -0.69 28.68
N LYS A 173 -16.33 -1.46 29.38
CA LYS A 173 -15.17 -0.94 30.13
C LYS A 173 -14.11 -0.35 29.19
N ASP A 174 -13.80 -1.03 28.09
CA ASP A 174 -12.83 -0.53 27.09
C ASP A 174 -13.34 0.74 26.39
N ASN A 175 -14.65 0.82 26.14
CA ASN A 175 -15.27 1.99 25.53
C ASN A 175 -15.41 3.16 26.53
N GLN A 176 -15.66 2.89 27.82
CA GLN A 176 -15.66 3.93 28.87
C GLN A 176 -14.27 4.54 29.06
N VAL A 177 -13.20 3.74 29.08
CA VAL A 177 -11.82 4.26 29.17
C VAL A 177 -11.48 5.14 27.95
N LYS A 178 -11.94 4.78 26.74
CA LYS A 178 -11.76 5.61 25.54
C LYS A 178 -12.57 6.90 25.57
N VAL A 179 -13.82 6.83 26.06
CA VAL A 179 -14.69 8.01 26.18
C VAL A 179 -14.22 8.95 27.30
N GLU A 180 -13.71 8.42 28.42
CA GLU A 180 -13.11 9.21 29.49
C GLU A 180 -11.78 9.84 29.06
N ALA A 181 -10.95 9.13 28.29
CA ALA A 181 -9.73 9.70 27.70
C ALA A 181 -10.04 10.83 26.71
N LEU A 182 -11.07 10.67 25.87
CA LEU A 182 -11.53 11.71 24.94
C LEU A 182 -12.17 12.89 25.68
N ALA A 183 -12.95 12.62 26.74
CA ALA A 183 -13.59 13.66 27.54
C ALA A 183 -12.59 14.45 28.39
N GLU A 184 -11.50 13.83 28.87
CA GLU A 184 -10.42 14.52 29.58
C GLU A 184 -9.62 15.42 28.64
N VAL A 185 -9.35 14.99 27.40
CA VAL A 185 -8.72 15.83 26.36
C VAL A 185 -9.60 17.02 26.01
N GLN A 186 -10.93 16.85 25.93
CA GLN A 186 -11.87 17.93 25.65
C GLN A 186 -12.02 18.90 26.83
N ARG A 187 -12.07 18.37 28.06
CA ARG A 187 -12.20 19.17 29.30
C ARG A 187 -10.93 20.00 29.58
N GLN A 188 -9.76 19.51 29.15
CA GLN A 188 -8.50 20.27 29.16
C GLN A 188 -8.42 21.37 28.08
N GLN A 189 -9.21 21.28 27.00
CA GLN A 189 -9.30 22.32 25.96
C GLN A 189 -10.20 23.49 26.36
N ASP A 190 -11.27 23.23 27.14
CA ASP A 190 -12.27 24.26 27.50
C ASP A 190 -11.92 25.08 28.77
N LEU A 191 -10.93 24.67 29.57
CA LEU A 191 -10.63 25.26 30.89
C LEU A 191 -9.40 26.18 30.94
N LEU A 192 -8.76 26.52 29.81
CA LEU A 192 -7.59 27.40 29.80
C LEU A 192 -7.95 28.84 29.35
N PRO A 193 -8.10 29.81 30.28
CA PRO A 193 -8.05 31.22 29.92
C PRO A 193 -6.61 31.55 29.50
N SER A 194 -6.42 32.08 28.29
CA SER A 194 -5.10 32.34 27.69
C SER A 194 -4.10 32.96 28.67
N PRO A 195 -3.06 32.22 29.09
CA PRO A 195 -1.88 32.82 29.67
C PRO A 195 -0.76 32.67 28.65
N THR A 196 -0.01 33.75 28.47
CA THR A 196 1.30 33.80 27.83
C THR A 196 2.12 32.55 28.17
N ARG A 197 2.08 31.53 27.30
CA ARG A 197 2.98 30.39 27.38
C ARG A 197 4.29 30.88 26.81
N VAL A 198 5.27 31.03 27.70
CA VAL A 198 6.65 30.68 27.35
C VAL A 198 6.54 29.30 26.71
N GLN A 199 6.66 29.26 25.39
CA GLN A 199 6.79 28.03 24.66
C GLN A 199 8.08 27.42 25.17
N ASP A 200 8.00 26.33 25.94
CA ASP A 200 8.97 25.27 25.71
C ASP A 200 8.71 24.83 24.28
N SER A 201 9.42 25.51 23.37
CA SER A 201 9.60 25.10 22.01
C SER A 201 10.09 23.67 22.10
N LYS A 202 9.22 22.71 21.78
CA LYS A 202 9.70 21.47 21.19
C LYS A 202 10.51 21.96 20.00
N GLU A 203 11.83 21.99 20.16
CA GLU A 203 12.73 22.40 19.08
C GLU A 203 12.35 21.52 17.90
N LEU A 204 12.05 22.16 16.76
CA LEU A 204 11.71 21.47 15.52
C LEU A 204 12.73 20.35 15.32
N GLY A 205 12.25 19.11 15.35
CA GLY A 205 13.10 17.94 15.14
C GLY A 205 13.28 17.71 13.64
N TRP A 206 14.32 16.99 13.26
CA TRP A 206 14.46 16.50 11.87
C TRP A 206 13.28 15.64 11.43
N ASP A 207 12.53 15.07 12.38
CA ASP A 207 11.31 14.30 12.14
C ASP A 207 10.10 15.17 11.70
N ASP A 208 10.14 16.48 11.93
CA ASP A 208 9.11 17.43 11.49
C ASP A 208 9.36 17.92 10.04
N VAL A 209 10.50 17.55 9.45
CA VAL A 209 10.86 17.88 8.07
C VAL A 209 10.09 16.95 7.12
N THR A 210 8.92 17.41 6.68
CA THR A 210 8.15 16.70 5.66
C THR A 210 8.90 16.67 4.32
N PRO A 211 9.06 15.49 3.69
CA PRO A 211 9.64 15.40 2.36
C PRO A 211 8.82 16.21 1.35
N ILE A 212 9.51 16.89 0.45
CA ILE A 212 8.89 17.67 -0.63
C ILE A 212 8.35 16.70 -1.68
N ASP A 213 7.11 16.90 -2.12
CA ASP A 213 6.55 16.13 -3.23
C ASP A 213 7.31 16.44 -4.52
N ILE A 214 7.75 15.40 -5.24
CA ILE A 214 8.47 15.56 -6.51
C ILE A 214 7.58 16.25 -7.54
N ILE A 215 6.31 15.83 -7.67
CA ILE A 215 5.30 16.46 -8.51
C ILE A 215 4.08 16.78 -7.64
N GLY A 216 3.73 18.06 -7.56
CA GLY A 216 2.54 18.56 -6.88
C GLY A 216 1.54 19.18 -7.85
N LEU A 217 0.26 18.92 -7.59
CA LEU A 217 -0.88 19.62 -8.19
C LEU A 217 -1.72 20.18 -7.05
N GLU A 218 -1.61 21.48 -6.83
CA GLU A 218 -2.44 22.21 -5.88
C GLU A 218 -3.70 22.69 -6.60
N VAL A 219 -4.86 22.56 -5.95
CA VAL A 219 -6.15 22.95 -6.54
C VAL A 219 -6.95 23.84 -5.60
N GLY A 220 -7.57 24.87 -6.17
CA GLY A 220 -8.57 25.68 -5.48
C GLY A 220 -9.85 24.88 -5.20
N TYR A 221 -10.64 25.35 -4.23
CA TYR A 221 -11.77 24.56 -3.71
C TYR A 221 -12.87 24.23 -4.75
N ARG A 222 -13.06 25.02 -5.82
CA ARG A 222 -14.05 24.69 -6.88
C ARG A 222 -13.61 23.53 -7.75
N LEU A 223 -12.33 23.17 -7.72
CA LEU A 223 -11.76 22.09 -8.52
C LEU A 223 -11.71 20.76 -7.77
N ILE A 224 -11.98 20.75 -6.45
CA ILE A 224 -12.01 19.54 -5.61
C ILE A 224 -12.89 18.43 -6.22
N PRO A 225 -14.09 18.70 -6.76
CA PRO A 225 -14.91 17.66 -7.38
C PRO A 225 -14.23 16.96 -8.58
N LEU A 226 -13.31 17.64 -9.29
CA LEU A 226 -12.58 17.06 -10.41
C LEU A 226 -11.52 16.04 -9.96
N VAL A 227 -11.03 16.15 -8.72
CA VAL A 227 -9.96 15.32 -8.14
C VAL A 227 -10.45 14.36 -7.06
N ASP A 228 -11.71 14.40 -6.65
CA ASP A 228 -12.28 13.48 -5.66
C ASP A 228 -12.78 12.18 -6.32
N ARG A 229 -12.27 11.03 -5.87
CA ARG A 229 -12.70 9.70 -6.33
C ARG A 229 -14.18 9.44 -6.05
N ASN A 230 -14.69 9.91 -4.91
CA ASN A 230 -16.07 9.66 -4.49
C ASN A 230 -17.09 10.44 -5.32
N GLN A 231 -16.65 11.53 -5.96
CA GLN A 231 -17.47 12.39 -6.81
C GLN A 231 -17.30 12.07 -8.30
N GLY A 232 -16.60 10.98 -8.65
CA GLY A 232 -16.33 10.61 -10.05
C GLY A 232 -15.26 11.45 -10.72
N GLY A 233 -14.29 11.96 -9.94
CA GLY A 233 -13.23 12.86 -10.37
C GLY A 233 -12.49 12.41 -11.64
N GLN A 234 -12.86 13.03 -12.76
CA GLN A 234 -12.35 12.69 -14.10
C GLN A 234 -10.87 13.03 -14.26
N LEU A 235 -10.35 14.01 -13.51
CA LEU A 235 -8.97 14.45 -13.60
C LEU A 235 -8.00 13.38 -13.11
N LEU A 236 -8.35 12.60 -12.08
CA LEU A 236 -7.50 11.50 -11.58
C LEU A 236 -7.20 10.44 -12.65
N ALA A 237 -8.22 10.06 -13.43
CA ALA A 237 -8.07 9.09 -14.51
C ALA A 237 -7.17 9.64 -15.62
N ARG A 238 -7.31 10.93 -15.94
CA ARG A 238 -6.50 11.61 -16.95
C ARG A 238 -5.04 11.74 -16.52
N ILE A 239 -4.77 12.13 -15.27
CA ILE A 239 -3.41 12.20 -14.71
C ILE A 239 -2.74 10.82 -14.75
N LYS A 240 -3.47 9.77 -14.39
CA LYS A 240 -2.96 8.38 -14.51
C LYS A 240 -2.63 8.03 -15.97
N GLY A 241 -3.47 8.47 -16.92
CA GLY A 241 -3.25 8.31 -18.35
C GLY A 241 -1.99 9.03 -18.85
N VAL A 242 -1.81 10.30 -18.46
CA VAL A 242 -0.61 11.10 -18.75
C VAL A 242 0.64 10.41 -18.23
N ARG A 243 0.64 10.01 -16.96
CA ARG A 243 1.77 9.31 -16.35
C ARG A 243 2.13 8.03 -17.10
N LYS A 244 1.12 7.23 -17.48
CA LYS A 244 1.33 6.00 -18.26
C LYS A 244 1.91 6.29 -19.64
N LYS A 245 1.36 7.26 -20.35
CA LYS A 245 1.81 7.66 -21.69
C LYS A 245 3.27 8.12 -21.65
N LEU A 246 3.59 9.08 -20.79
CA LEU A 246 4.96 9.59 -20.64
C LEU A 246 5.94 8.51 -20.23
N SER A 247 5.57 7.60 -19.33
CA SER A 247 6.45 6.50 -18.94
C SER A 247 6.77 5.56 -20.11
N GLN A 248 5.80 5.31 -20.99
CA GLN A 248 5.98 4.48 -22.19
C GLN A 248 6.77 5.19 -23.30
N GLU A 249 6.58 6.49 -23.43
CA GLU A 249 7.26 7.31 -24.43
C GLU A 249 8.72 7.57 -24.05
N LEU A 250 8.99 7.96 -22.81
CA LEU A 250 10.33 8.33 -22.33
C LEU A 250 11.16 7.13 -21.88
N GLY A 251 10.53 6.06 -21.41
CA GLY A 251 11.21 4.81 -21.06
C GLY A 251 11.52 4.60 -19.58
N PHE A 252 11.12 5.50 -18.67
CA PHE A 252 11.23 5.32 -17.22
C PHE A 252 9.88 5.58 -16.54
N LEU A 253 9.72 5.10 -15.30
CA LEU A 253 8.46 5.26 -14.58
C LEU A 253 8.34 6.70 -14.04
N MET A 254 7.35 7.44 -14.52
CA MET A 254 7.10 8.79 -14.04
C MET A 254 6.62 8.79 -12.57
N PRO A 255 7.14 9.71 -11.72
CA PRO A 255 6.72 9.83 -10.33
C PRO A 255 5.21 10.08 -10.16
N THR A 256 4.69 9.78 -8.97
CA THR A 256 3.28 10.04 -8.67
C THR A 256 3.02 11.52 -8.46
N VAL A 257 1.92 12.01 -9.05
CA VAL A 257 1.44 13.38 -8.85
C VAL A 257 0.65 13.43 -7.55
N HIS A 258 1.15 14.19 -6.58
CA HIS A 258 0.46 14.44 -5.32
C HIS A 258 -0.52 15.59 -5.51
N ILE A 259 -1.77 15.37 -5.16
CA ILE A 259 -2.84 16.37 -5.32
C ILE A 259 -3.22 16.86 -3.94
N ARG A 260 -3.19 18.18 -3.75
CA ARG A 260 -3.52 18.83 -2.48
C ARG A 260 -4.49 19.98 -2.75
N ASP A 261 -5.46 20.18 -1.87
CA ASP A 261 -6.24 21.40 -1.87
C ASP A 261 -5.40 22.54 -1.28
N ASN A 262 -5.53 23.72 -1.86
CA ASN A 262 -4.87 24.92 -1.38
C ASN A 262 -5.89 26.06 -1.30
N LEU A 263 -6.23 26.47 -0.07
CA LEU A 263 -7.21 27.52 0.19
C LEU A 263 -6.67 28.93 -0.11
N ASP A 264 -5.36 29.08 -0.27
CA ASP A 264 -4.73 30.34 -0.67
C ASP A 264 -4.82 30.58 -2.19
N LEU A 265 -5.14 29.55 -2.98
CA LEU A 265 -5.39 29.68 -4.42
C LEU A 265 -6.77 30.28 -4.70
N ALA A 266 -6.88 30.98 -5.83
CA ALA A 266 -8.18 31.41 -6.33
C ALA A 266 -9.11 30.20 -6.51
N PRO A 267 -10.44 30.37 -6.34
CA PRO A 267 -11.39 29.25 -6.31
C PRO A 267 -11.27 28.26 -7.47
N SER A 268 -10.99 28.80 -8.66
CA SER A 268 -10.92 28.12 -9.95
C SER A 268 -9.49 27.93 -10.46
N ALA A 269 -8.48 28.26 -9.66
CA ALA A 269 -7.08 28.12 -10.03
C ALA A 269 -6.51 26.75 -9.64
N TYR A 270 -5.55 26.28 -10.41
CA TYR A 270 -4.66 25.19 -10.02
C TYR A 270 -3.21 25.62 -10.23
N ARG A 271 -2.32 24.99 -9.49
CA ARG A 271 -0.88 25.23 -9.52
C ARG A 271 -0.13 23.91 -9.65
N LEU A 272 0.85 23.89 -10.57
CA LEU A 272 1.75 22.77 -10.76
C LEU A 272 3.10 23.08 -10.13
N THR A 273 3.55 22.19 -9.26
CA THR A 273 4.85 22.30 -8.58
C THR A 273 5.74 21.10 -8.91
N LEU A 274 7.04 21.37 -9.01
CA LEU A 274 8.08 20.36 -9.17
C LEU A 274 9.11 20.56 -8.06
N MET A 275 9.31 19.55 -7.22
CA MET A 275 10.21 19.63 -6.05
C MET A 275 9.94 20.89 -5.20
N GLY A 276 8.65 21.23 -5.02
CA GLY A 276 8.20 22.40 -4.26
C GLY A 276 8.31 23.75 -5.00
N VAL A 277 8.91 23.80 -6.19
CA VAL A 277 9.01 25.00 -7.01
C VAL A 277 7.79 25.14 -7.90
N ILE A 278 7.20 26.33 -7.95
CA ILE A 278 6.04 26.65 -8.79
C ILE A 278 6.49 26.74 -10.25
N LEU A 279 5.97 25.85 -11.10
CA LEU A 279 6.26 25.86 -12.54
C LEU A 279 5.17 26.57 -13.34
N ALA A 280 3.91 26.39 -12.96
CA ALA A 280 2.80 26.98 -13.67
C ALA A 280 1.55 27.14 -12.80
N GLU A 281 0.73 28.14 -13.12
CA GLU A 281 -0.56 28.41 -12.48
C GLU A 281 -1.54 28.85 -13.55
N ALA A 282 -2.78 28.36 -13.49
CA ALA A 282 -3.83 28.74 -14.44
C ALA A 282 -5.23 28.58 -13.83
N GLU A 283 -6.18 29.36 -14.35
CA GLU A 283 -7.59 29.28 -14.00
C GLU A 283 -8.37 28.39 -14.97
N ILE A 284 -9.28 27.58 -14.43
CA ILE A 284 -10.21 26.75 -15.19
C ILE A 284 -11.63 26.85 -14.61
N TYR A 285 -12.61 26.60 -15.46
CA TYR A 285 -14.02 26.63 -15.09
C TYR A 285 -14.63 25.23 -15.28
N PRO A 286 -14.86 24.46 -14.19
CA PRO A 286 -15.37 23.09 -14.27
C PRO A 286 -16.73 22.95 -14.99
N ASP A 287 -17.51 24.02 -15.01
CA ASP A 287 -18.83 24.14 -15.62
C ASP A 287 -18.80 24.56 -17.10
N ARG A 288 -17.61 24.79 -17.68
CA ARG A 288 -17.42 25.26 -19.05
C ARG A 288 -16.47 24.36 -19.84
N GLU A 289 -16.46 24.54 -21.16
CA GLU A 289 -15.48 23.93 -22.06
C GLU A 289 -14.56 25.00 -22.66
N LEU A 290 -13.31 24.65 -22.92
CA LEU A 290 -12.34 25.54 -23.55
C LEU A 290 -12.34 25.30 -25.06
N ALA A 291 -12.72 26.32 -25.83
CA ALA A 291 -12.62 26.34 -27.28
C ALA A 291 -11.29 27.00 -27.70
N ILE A 292 -10.36 26.19 -28.21
CA ILE A 292 -9.01 26.59 -28.60
C ILE A 292 -8.99 26.91 -30.10
N ASN A 293 -8.42 28.07 -30.47
CA ASN A 293 -8.22 28.48 -31.85
C ASN A 293 -6.89 27.90 -32.40
N PRO A 294 -6.91 26.94 -33.35
CA PRO A 294 -5.70 26.40 -33.96
C PRO A 294 -5.08 27.31 -35.05
N GLY A 295 -5.68 28.48 -35.31
CA GLY A 295 -5.23 29.46 -36.31
C GLY A 295 -6.14 29.60 -37.54
N GLN A 296 -7.10 28.69 -37.73
CA GLN A 296 -8.05 28.70 -38.85
C GLN A 296 -9.50 28.59 -38.36
N VAL A 297 -10.01 29.68 -37.78
CA VAL A 297 -11.40 29.77 -37.32
C VAL A 297 -12.21 30.75 -38.16
N PHE A 298 -13.50 30.47 -38.36
CA PHE A 298 -14.40 31.21 -39.26
C PHE A 298 -15.37 32.15 -38.54
N GLY A 299 -15.13 32.45 -37.27
CA GLY A 299 -15.95 33.36 -36.47
C GLY A 299 -15.50 33.42 -35.01
N THR A 300 -16.11 34.30 -34.22
CA THR A 300 -15.86 34.44 -32.78
C THR A 300 -16.96 33.80 -31.94
N LEU A 301 -16.60 33.35 -30.74
CA LEU A 301 -17.52 32.75 -29.77
C LEU A 301 -17.82 33.73 -28.62
N ASN A 302 -19.03 33.65 -28.08
CA ASN A 302 -19.43 34.41 -26.90
C ASN A 302 -19.06 33.63 -25.63
N GLY A 303 -18.07 34.12 -24.89
CA GLY A 303 -17.60 33.46 -23.68
C GLY A 303 -16.50 34.26 -22.98
N ILE A 304 -15.81 33.62 -22.04
CA ILE A 304 -14.71 34.24 -21.30
C ILE A 304 -13.42 34.04 -22.09
N THR A 305 -12.84 35.11 -22.63
CA THR A 305 -11.57 35.05 -23.35
C THR A 305 -10.44 34.57 -22.44
N ALA A 306 -9.66 33.61 -22.91
CA ALA A 306 -8.55 33.02 -22.18
C ALA A 306 -7.41 32.62 -23.15
N ARG A 307 -6.34 32.05 -22.60
CA ARG A 307 -5.31 31.36 -23.37
C ARG A 307 -5.22 29.92 -22.90
N ASP A 308 -4.96 29.01 -23.82
CA ASP A 308 -4.64 27.64 -23.47
C ASP A 308 -3.35 27.60 -22.65
N PRO A 309 -3.34 27.04 -21.43
CA PRO A 309 -2.16 27.05 -20.57
C PRO A 309 -1.02 26.16 -21.08
N ALA A 310 -1.30 25.17 -21.93
CA ALA A 310 -0.29 24.25 -22.43
C ALA A 310 0.56 24.84 -23.56
N PHE A 311 -0.07 25.55 -24.50
CA PHE A 311 0.57 26.04 -25.73
C PHE A 311 0.48 27.57 -25.92
N GLY A 312 -0.27 28.28 -25.07
CA GLY A 312 -0.45 29.73 -25.16
C GLY A 312 -1.37 30.20 -26.30
N LEU A 313 -2.09 29.27 -26.93
CA LEU A 313 -3.02 29.55 -28.03
C LEU A 313 -4.21 30.37 -27.54
N GLU A 314 -4.77 31.20 -28.42
CA GLU A 314 -5.99 31.96 -28.10
C GLU A 314 -7.17 31.00 -27.90
N ALA A 315 -7.92 31.21 -26.83
CA ALA A 315 -9.02 30.33 -26.47
C ALA A 315 -10.18 31.11 -25.83
N VAL A 316 -11.35 30.48 -25.77
CA VAL A 316 -12.54 31.05 -25.14
C VAL A 316 -13.23 29.96 -24.32
N TRP A 317 -13.53 30.26 -23.06
CA TRP A 317 -14.39 29.41 -22.23
C TRP A 317 -15.85 29.62 -22.61
N ILE A 318 -16.48 28.55 -23.08
CA ILE A 318 -17.84 28.53 -23.60
C ILE A 318 -18.75 27.66 -22.72
N GLU A 319 -20.05 27.93 -22.78
CA GLU A 319 -21.06 27.03 -22.22
C GLU A 319 -21.05 25.69 -22.98
N ILE A 320 -21.36 24.59 -22.29
CA ILE A 320 -21.40 23.24 -22.88
C ILE A 320 -22.35 23.18 -24.10
N SER A 321 -23.43 23.98 -24.09
CA SER A 321 -24.40 24.07 -25.19
C SER A 321 -23.83 24.65 -26.48
N GLN A 322 -22.74 25.44 -26.41
CA GLN A 322 -22.12 26.07 -27.56
C GLN A 322 -21.08 25.17 -28.26
N ARG A 323 -20.83 23.96 -27.74
CA ARG A 323 -19.82 23.02 -28.27
C ARG A 323 -19.95 22.78 -29.77
N SER A 324 -21.15 22.45 -30.25
CA SER A 324 -21.38 22.16 -31.67
C SER A 324 -21.13 23.38 -32.56
N GLN A 325 -21.50 24.57 -32.08
CA GLN A 325 -21.24 25.82 -32.78
C GLN A 325 -19.73 26.09 -32.88
N ALA A 326 -19.00 25.98 -31.77
CA ALA A 326 -17.56 26.17 -31.73
C ALA A 326 -16.81 25.23 -32.68
N GLN A 327 -17.19 23.95 -32.69
CA GLN A 327 -16.63 22.96 -33.62
C GLN A 327 -16.93 23.31 -35.08
N SER A 328 -18.15 23.79 -35.40
CA SER A 328 -18.50 24.20 -36.77
C SER A 328 -17.70 25.41 -37.27
N LEU A 329 -17.23 26.26 -36.35
CA LEU A 329 -16.38 27.42 -36.64
C LEU A 329 -14.89 27.06 -36.71
N GLY A 330 -14.51 25.80 -36.48
CA GLY A 330 -13.12 25.33 -36.56
C GLY A 330 -12.35 25.31 -35.23
N TYR A 331 -13.01 25.54 -34.09
CA TYR A 331 -12.36 25.47 -32.77
C TYR A 331 -12.19 24.02 -32.30
N THR A 332 -11.08 23.74 -31.63
CA THR A 332 -10.89 22.50 -30.87
C THR A 332 -11.46 22.67 -29.48
N VAL A 333 -12.51 21.92 -29.13
CA VAL A 333 -13.21 22.06 -27.85
C VAL A 333 -12.83 20.94 -26.89
N VAL A 334 -12.41 21.30 -25.67
CA VAL A 334 -11.97 20.37 -24.62
C VAL A 334 -12.58 20.72 -23.25
N ASP A 335 -12.81 19.71 -22.40
CA ASP A 335 -13.29 19.90 -21.03
C ASP A 335 -12.19 20.37 -20.08
N ALA A 336 -12.58 21.00 -18.96
CA ALA A 336 -11.64 21.55 -17.97
C ALA A 336 -10.60 20.52 -17.46
N SER A 337 -11.01 19.26 -17.25
CA SER A 337 -10.09 18.20 -16.82
C SER A 337 -9.04 17.86 -17.89
N THR A 338 -9.40 17.96 -19.19
CA THR A 338 -8.45 17.77 -20.30
C THR A 338 -7.46 18.91 -20.39
N VAL A 339 -7.88 20.15 -20.10
CA VAL A 339 -6.98 21.32 -20.07
C VAL A 339 -5.86 21.11 -19.05
N VAL A 340 -6.22 20.77 -17.80
CA VAL A 340 -5.23 20.51 -16.73
C VAL A 340 -4.33 19.34 -17.10
N ALA A 341 -4.90 18.23 -17.57
CA ALA A 341 -4.13 17.05 -17.95
C ALA A 341 -3.15 17.33 -19.11
N THR A 342 -3.55 18.14 -20.09
CA THR A 342 -2.70 18.51 -21.23
C THR A 342 -1.56 19.42 -20.78
N HIS A 343 -1.84 20.38 -19.92
CA HIS A 343 -0.81 21.25 -19.36
C HIS A 343 0.18 20.47 -18.49
N LEU A 344 -0.31 19.60 -17.60
CA LEU A 344 0.53 18.70 -16.80
C LEU A 344 1.42 17.84 -17.71
N ASN A 345 0.86 17.27 -18.79
CA ASN A 345 1.64 16.48 -19.74
C ASN A 345 2.79 17.28 -20.37
N GLN A 346 2.54 18.53 -20.80
CA GLN A 346 3.58 19.40 -21.36
C GLN A 346 4.68 19.71 -20.35
N ILE A 347 4.30 20.08 -19.12
CA ILE A 347 5.26 20.40 -18.05
C ILE A 347 6.12 19.18 -17.72
N LEU A 348 5.50 18.02 -17.48
CA LEU A 348 6.24 16.80 -17.14
C LEU A 348 7.13 16.30 -18.28
N TYR A 349 6.72 16.48 -19.53
CA TYR A 349 7.56 16.14 -20.69
C TYR A 349 8.79 17.03 -20.78
N LYS A 350 8.60 18.36 -20.68
CA LYS A 350 9.66 19.36 -20.71
C LYS A 350 10.68 19.20 -19.58
N HIS A 351 10.19 18.87 -18.38
CA HIS A 351 11.00 18.68 -17.17
C HIS A 351 11.35 17.21 -16.90
N SER A 352 11.27 16.34 -17.92
CA SER A 352 11.51 14.89 -17.76
C SER A 352 12.93 14.55 -17.29
N HIS A 353 13.92 15.34 -17.70
CA HIS A 353 15.31 15.18 -17.27
C HIS A 353 15.52 15.48 -15.78
N GLU A 354 14.67 16.30 -15.16
CA GLU A 354 14.71 16.59 -13.72
C GLU A 354 13.98 15.51 -12.91
N LEU A 355 13.11 14.74 -13.56
CA LEU A 355 12.26 13.71 -12.94
C LEU A 355 12.91 12.34 -12.84
N ILE A 356 13.97 12.09 -13.61
CA ILE A 356 14.76 10.85 -13.50
C ILE A 356 15.78 10.99 -12.37
N GLY A 357 15.70 10.08 -11.39
CA GLY A 357 16.62 10.02 -10.27
C GLY A 357 17.42 8.72 -10.21
N HIS A 358 18.14 8.53 -9.11
CA HIS A 358 18.94 7.32 -8.86
C HIS A 358 18.07 6.06 -8.79
N GLU A 359 16.85 6.17 -8.23
CA GLU A 359 15.93 5.04 -8.11
C GLU A 359 15.47 4.55 -9.48
N GLU A 360 15.09 5.47 -10.38
CA GLU A 360 14.67 5.12 -11.74
C GLU A 360 15.80 4.49 -12.54
N VAL A 361 17.03 5.03 -12.44
CA VAL A 361 18.20 4.46 -13.13
C VAL A 361 18.53 3.08 -12.57
N GLN A 362 18.41 2.86 -11.26
CA GLN A 362 18.58 1.54 -10.67
C GLN A 362 17.53 0.54 -11.19
N GLN A 363 16.27 0.95 -11.33
CA GLN A 363 15.22 0.11 -11.90
C GLN A 363 15.48 -0.19 -13.39
N LEU A 364 15.96 0.78 -14.17
CA LEU A 364 16.38 0.59 -15.56
C LEU A 364 17.52 -0.43 -15.66
N MET A 365 18.50 -0.35 -14.76
CA MET A 365 19.58 -1.34 -14.68
C MET A 365 19.05 -2.74 -14.34
N GLN A 366 18.06 -2.86 -13.45
CA GLN A 366 17.43 -4.16 -13.16
C GLN A 366 16.70 -4.73 -14.38
N LEU A 367 16.06 -3.88 -15.21
CA LEU A 367 15.45 -4.30 -16.47
C LEU A 367 16.51 -4.74 -17.49
N LEU A 368 17.64 -4.02 -17.56
CA LEU A 368 18.78 -4.42 -18.38
C LEU A 368 19.37 -5.75 -17.90
N SER A 369 19.56 -5.96 -16.59
CA SER A 369 20.09 -7.22 -16.04
C SER A 369 19.21 -8.43 -16.37
N LYS A 370 17.89 -8.25 -16.51
CA LYS A 370 16.97 -9.32 -16.92
C LYS A 370 17.11 -9.69 -18.40
N SER A 371 17.38 -8.71 -19.26
CA SER A 371 17.39 -8.87 -20.71
C SER A 371 18.78 -9.11 -21.30
N SER A 372 19.82 -8.52 -20.70
CA SER A 372 21.23 -8.61 -21.06
C SER A 372 22.12 -8.61 -19.79
N PRO A 373 22.16 -9.71 -19.02
CA PRO A 373 22.85 -9.77 -17.73
C PRO A 373 24.33 -9.38 -17.80
N LYS A 374 25.07 -9.92 -18.79
CA LYS A 374 26.50 -9.64 -18.97
C LYS A 374 26.79 -8.17 -19.23
N LEU A 375 25.98 -7.53 -20.06
CA LEU A 375 26.12 -6.10 -20.36
C LEU A 375 25.82 -5.24 -19.13
N ALA A 376 24.83 -5.63 -18.31
CA ALA A 376 24.52 -4.90 -17.09
C ALA A 376 25.65 -4.99 -16.05
N GLU A 377 26.24 -6.18 -15.86
CA GLU A 377 27.38 -6.40 -14.96
C GLU A 377 28.64 -5.66 -15.43
N GLU A 378 28.86 -5.61 -16.74
CA GLU A 378 29.98 -4.87 -17.34
C GLU A 378 29.80 -3.35 -17.21
N LEU A 379 28.60 -2.84 -17.49
CA LEU A 379 28.33 -1.40 -17.52
C LEU A 379 28.44 -0.74 -16.13
N VAL A 380 27.70 -1.24 -15.13
CA VAL A 380 27.68 -0.67 -13.77
C VAL A 380 27.84 -1.79 -12.75
N PRO A 381 28.81 -1.71 -11.81
CA PRO A 381 29.72 -0.58 -11.54
C PRO A 381 31.04 -0.60 -12.34
N GLY A 382 31.19 -1.49 -13.32
CA GLY A 382 32.46 -1.75 -14.01
C GLY A 382 32.96 -0.57 -14.84
N VAL A 383 32.23 -0.23 -15.91
CA VAL A 383 32.61 0.81 -16.88
C VAL A 383 32.26 2.22 -16.39
N LEU A 384 31.10 2.38 -15.74
CA LEU A 384 30.62 3.64 -15.19
C LEU A 384 30.03 3.47 -13.77
N SER A 385 30.03 4.56 -13.01
CA SER A 385 29.21 4.66 -11.81
C SER A 385 27.74 4.88 -12.16
N LEU A 386 26.83 4.52 -11.24
CA LEU A 386 25.39 4.75 -11.41
C LEU A 386 25.07 6.24 -11.63
N SER A 387 25.77 7.15 -10.94
CA SER A 387 25.61 8.60 -11.10
C SER A 387 26.09 9.10 -12.46
N SER A 388 27.13 8.50 -13.04
CA SER A 388 27.59 8.86 -14.40
C SER A 388 26.56 8.43 -15.44
N LEU A 389 25.98 7.24 -15.28
CA LEU A 389 24.86 6.78 -16.12
C LEU A 389 23.65 7.71 -15.99
N LEU A 390 23.30 8.12 -14.77
CA LEU A 390 22.23 9.09 -14.53
C LEU A 390 22.46 10.38 -15.32
N ASN A 391 23.66 10.97 -15.24
CA ASN A 391 23.98 12.20 -15.98
C ASN A 391 23.82 12.04 -17.49
N VAL A 392 24.24 10.91 -18.06
CA VAL A 392 24.05 10.61 -19.50
C VAL A 392 22.56 10.54 -19.85
N LEU A 393 21.77 9.81 -19.06
CA LEU A 393 20.33 9.66 -19.29
C LEU A 393 19.59 11.01 -19.11
N GLN A 394 19.99 11.84 -18.15
CA GLN A 394 19.47 13.18 -17.97
C GLN A 394 19.77 14.08 -19.18
N ALA A 395 20.98 14.03 -19.72
CA ALA A 395 21.36 14.78 -20.91
C ALA A 395 20.54 14.36 -22.14
N LEU A 396 20.34 13.05 -22.35
CA LEU A 396 19.47 12.54 -23.42
C LEU A 396 18.04 13.07 -23.27
N LEU A 397 17.47 13.00 -22.06
CA LEU A 397 16.12 13.48 -21.79
C LEU A 397 15.99 15.01 -21.91
N ALA A 398 17.05 15.77 -21.61
CA ALA A 398 17.06 17.22 -21.78
C ALA A 398 16.92 17.62 -23.26
N GLU A 399 17.42 16.79 -24.16
CA GLU A 399 17.23 16.90 -25.61
C GLU A 399 15.98 16.16 -26.13
N HIS A 400 15.11 15.70 -25.21
CA HIS A 400 13.89 14.94 -25.51
C HIS A 400 14.13 13.61 -26.22
N VAL A 401 15.32 13.01 -26.06
CA VAL A 401 15.65 11.67 -26.56
C VAL A 401 15.15 10.62 -25.56
N PRO A 402 14.25 9.70 -25.96
CA PRO A 402 13.76 8.64 -25.08
C PRO A 402 14.85 7.67 -24.65
N VAL A 403 14.81 7.25 -23.39
CA VAL A 403 15.73 6.27 -22.79
C VAL A 403 15.15 4.86 -22.70
N ARG A 404 14.11 4.58 -23.49
CA ARG A 404 13.40 3.29 -23.49
C ARG A 404 14.28 2.12 -23.97
N ASP A 405 15.16 2.38 -24.95
CA ASP A 405 16.09 1.37 -25.46
C ASP A 405 17.40 1.38 -24.66
N ILE A 406 17.28 0.99 -23.38
CA ILE A 406 18.43 0.97 -22.46
C ILE A 406 19.54 0.01 -22.92
N ARG A 407 19.22 -1.00 -23.74
CA ARG A 407 20.22 -1.92 -24.30
C ARG A 407 21.14 -1.18 -25.27
N SER A 408 20.57 -0.51 -26.27
CA SER A 408 21.36 0.21 -27.27
C SER A 408 22.20 1.31 -26.62
N ILE A 409 21.63 2.03 -25.64
CA ILE A 409 22.36 3.04 -24.85
C ILE A 409 23.52 2.40 -24.10
N ALA A 410 23.29 1.28 -23.39
CA ALA A 410 24.33 0.58 -22.65
C ALA A 410 25.44 0.03 -23.56
N GLU A 411 25.11 -0.50 -24.74
CA GLU A 411 26.09 -0.98 -25.73
C GLU A 411 26.95 0.17 -26.28
N ALA A 412 26.32 1.30 -26.62
CA ALA A 412 27.03 2.50 -27.10
C ALA A 412 28.02 3.02 -26.05
N ILE A 413 27.59 3.07 -24.78
CA ILE A 413 28.43 3.46 -23.66
C ILE A 413 29.58 2.47 -23.45
N ALA A 414 29.30 1.16 -23.36
CA ALA A 414 30.33 0.15 -23.14
C ALA A 414 31.42 0.16 -24.23
N ASN A 415 31.03 0.35 -25.49
CA ASN A 415 31.96 0.40 -26.63
C ASN A 415 32.82 1.66 -26.68
N ASN A 416 32.37 2.77 -26.08
CA ASN A 416 33.06 4.07 -26.17
C ASN A 416 33.70 4.54 -24.86
N ALA A 417 33.30 3.97 -23.71
CA ALA A 417 33.82 4.38 -22.41
C ALA A 417 35.32 4.11 -22.24
N GLY A 418 35.89 3.15 -22.97
CA GLY A 418 37.34 2.94 -23.02
C GLY A 418 38.11 4.09 -23.71
N LYS A 419 37.43 4.92 -24.52
CA LYS A 419 38.01 6.11 -25.18
C LYS A 419 37.83 7.37 -24.35
N SER A 420 36.65 7.56 -23.76
CA SER A 420 36.33 8.68 -22.88
C SER A 420 35.16 8.33 -21.97
N GLN A 421 35.27 8.69 -20.69
CA GLN A 421 34.19 8.62 -19.70
C GLN A 421 33.49 9.97 -19.50
N ASP A 422 33.85 10.98 -20.30
CA ASP A 422 33.18 12.28 -20.26
C ASP A 422 31.72 12.16 -20.71
N THR A 423 30.81 12.77 -19.94
CA THR A 423 29.36 12.67 -20.19
C THR A 423 29.00 13.18 -21.58
N ALA A 424 29.58 14.29 -22.03
CA ALA A 424 29.27 14.86 -23.35
C ALA A 424 29.72 13.92 -24.48
N ALA A 425 30.89 13.30 -24.35
CA ALA A 425 31.40 12.33 -25.32
C ALA A 425 30.51 11.07 -25.38
N LEU A 426 30.00 10.60 -24.24
CA LEU A 426 29.12 9.44 -24.16
C LEU A 426 27.70 9.72 -24.67
N VAL A 427 27.19 10.94 -24.50
CA VAL A 427 25.88 11.36 -25.03
C VAL A 427 25.92 11.48 -26.56
N ALA A 428 27.06 11.91 -27.12
CA ALA A 428 27.23 12.06 -28.55
C ALA A 428 27.46 10.73 -29.31
N ALA A 429 27.89 9.68 -28.61
CA ALA A 429 28.19 8.37 -29.19
C ALA A 429 26.94 7.47 -29.20
#